data_AF-X0W142-F1
#
_entry.id   AF-X0W142-F1
#
_cell.length_a   1.000
_cell.length_b   1.000
_cell.length_c   1.000
_cell.angle_alpha   90.00
_cell.angle_beta   90.00
_cell.angle_gamma   90.00
#
_symmetry.space_group_name_H-M   'P 1'
#
loop_
_entity.id
_entity.type
_entity.pdbx_description
1 polymer ?
#
loop_
_entity_poly.entity_id
_entity_poly.type
_entity_poly.pdbx_seq_one_letter_code
_entity_poly.pdbx_strand_id
1 'polypeptide(L)' 'MNHDEEWLRKKFEKFSLAKKCPKCGSLSLTYKEGKLHCSECGFTKGIEKVK' A
#
# COMPACT_ATOMS: atom_id res chain seq x y z
N MET A 1 -0.17 -29.50 15.08
CA MET A 1 -1.13 -28.41 14.75
C MET A 1 -0.35 -27.12 14.77
N ASN A 2 -0.05 -26.52 13.61
CA ASN A 2 0.44 -25.14 13.41
C ASN A 2 0.61 -24.93 11.89
N HIS A 3 -0.47 -25.13 11.12
CA HIS A 3 -0.49 -24.93 9.67
C HIS A 3 -1.37 -23.71 9.32
N ASP A 4 -1.47 -22.76 10.25
CA ASP A 4 -2.40 -21.62 10.17
C ASP A 4 -1.67 -20.27 10.19
N GLU A 5 -0.44 -20.23 10.69
CA GLU A 5 0.35 -18.99 10.80
C GLU A 5 0.99 -18.55 9.48
N GLU A 6 1.40 -19.50 8.62
CA GLU A 6 2.09 -19.19 7.37
C GLU A 6 1.15 -18.58 6.32
N TRP A 7 -0.12 -19.02 6.30
CA TRP A 7 -1.17 -18.48 5.45
C TRP A 7 -1.49 -17.01 5.79
N LEU A 8 -1.54 -16.67 7.08
CA LEU A 8 -1.83 -15.30 7.53
C LEU A 8 -0.73 -14.33 7.12
N ARG A 9 0.54 -14.73 7.23
CA ARG A 9 1.70 -13.91 6.81
C ARG A 9 1.69 -13.61 5.31
N LYS A 10 1.47 -14.62 4.46
CA LYS A 10 1.37 -14.44 2.99
C LYS A 10 0.22 -13.52 2.58
N LYS A 11 -0.91 -13.57 3.29
CA LYS A 11 -2.06 -12.69 3.04
C LYS A 11 -1.78 -11.26 3.47
N PHE A 12 -1.06 -11.07 4.58
CA PHE A 12 -0.67 -9.75 5.08
C PHE A 12 0.35 -9.04 4.17
N GLU A 13 1.32 -9.77 3.62
CA GLU A 13 2.30 -9.19 2.68
C GLU A 13 1.65 -8.70 1.38
N LYS A 14 0.73 -9.48 0.81
CA LYS A 14 -0.01 -9.08 -0.41
C LYS A 14 -0.93 -7.87 -0.17
N PHE A 15 -1.51 -7.73 1.02
CA PHE A 15 -2.39 -6.61 1.34
C PHE A 15 -1.61 -5.33 1.69
N SER A 16 -0.41 -5.47 2.27
CA SER A 16 0.45 -4.34 2.67
C SER A 16 1.12 -3.65 1.48
N LEU A 17 1.32 -4.37 0.37
CA LEU A 17 1.86 -3.81 -0.87
C LEU A 17 1.00 -2.68 -1.45
N ALA A 18 -0.31 -2.68 -1.21
CA ALA A 18 -1.21 -1.68 -1.78
C ALA A 18 -1.15 -0.29 -1.12
N LYS A 19 -0.45 -0.14 0.02
CA LYS A 19 -0.42 1.13 0.77
C LYS A 19 0.97 1.62 1.15
N LYS A 20 2.03 0.98 0.63
CA LYS A 20 3.40 1.43 0.89
C LYS A 20 3.75 2.61 -0.01
N CYS A 21 4.08 3.75 0.59
CA CYS A 21 4.55 4.91 -0.14
C CYS A 21 5.89 4.61 -0.83
N PRO A 22 6.02 4.82 -2.14
CA PRO A 22 7.27 4.54 -2.85
C PRO A 22 8.39 5.54 -2.52
N LYS A 23 8.07 6.68 -1.89
CA LYS A 23 9.05 7.73 -1.53
C LYS A 23 9.67 7.50 -0.14
N CYS A 24 8.86 7.18 0.86
CA CYS A 24 9.32 7.04 2.26
C CYS A 24 9.16 5.62 2.83
N GLY A 25 8.48 4.72 2.13
CA GLY A 25 8.24 3.35 2.61
C GLY A 25 7.16 3.22 3.68
N SER A 26 6.53 4.32 4.11
CA SER A 26 5.43 4.28 5.10
C SER A 26 4.17 3.63 4.52
N LEU A 27 3.42 2.93 5.37
CA LEU A 27 2.13 2.30 5.00
C LEU A 27 0.95 3.29 4.99
N SER A 28 1.25 4.59 4.94
CA SER A 28 0.28 5.69 5.01
C SER A 28 -0.06 6.27 3.64
N LEU A 29 0.04 5.47 2.58
CA LEU A 29 -0.38 5.86 1.24
C LEU A 29 -1.90 5.66 1.10
N THR A 30 -2.62 6.74 0.84
CA THR A 30 -4.07 6.79 0.65
C THR A 30 -4.40 7.21 -0.77
N TYR A 31 -5.57 6.84 -1.27
CA TYR A 31 -6.04 7.29 -2.59
C TYR A 31 -7.17 8.30 -2.39
N LYS A 32 -7.01 9.50 -2.96
CA LYS A 32 -7.99 10.59 -2.90
C LYS A 32 -8.04 11.29 -4.26
N GLU A 33 -9.24 11.40 -4.82
CA GLU A 33 -9.51 12.18 -6.05
C GLU A 33 -8.61 11.80 -7.25
N GLY A 34 -8.40 10.51 -7.53
CA GLY A 34 -7.54 10.11 -8.66
C GLY A 34 -6.04 10.13 -8.36
N LYS A 35 -5.63 10.52 -7.15
CA LYS A 35 -4.24 10.66 -6.76
C LYS A 35 -3.94 9.80 -5.53
N LEU A 36 -2.80 9.13 -5.54
CA LEU A 36 -2.18 8.59 -4.33
C LEU A 36 -1.60 9.76 -3.53
N HIS A 37 -1.86 9.80 -2.23
CA HIS A 37 -1.34 10.77 -1.28
C HIS A 37 -0.76 10.05 -0.06
N CYS A 38 0.49 10.32 0.30
CA CYS A 38 1.11 9.82 1.51
C CYS A 38 1.03 10.87 2.62
N SER A 39 0.34 10.54 3.71
CA SER A 39 0.17 11.45 4.84
C SER A 39 1.44 11.69 5.65
N GLU A 40 2.48 10.86 5.47
CA GLU A 40 3.73 10.97 6.23
C GLU A 40 4.74 11.92 5.57
N CYS A 41 4.99 11.74 4.27
CA CYS A 41 6.01 12.52 3.54
C CYS A 41 5.43 13.51 2.52
N GLY A 42 4.09 13.58 2.41
CA GLY A 42 3.39 14.42 1.44
C GLY A 42 3.54 13.96 -0.01
N PHE A 43 4.03 12.74 -0.26
CA PHE A 43 4.15 12.20 -1.62
C PHE A 43 2.78 12.14 -2.30
N THR A 44 2.67 12.71 -3.49
CA THR A 44 1.48 12.59 -4.32
C THR A 44 1.80 12.04 -5.70
N LYS A 45 0.98 11.12 -6.21
CA LYS A 45 1.10 10.57 -7.57
C LYS A 45 -0.27 10.39 -8.21
N GLY A 46 -0.50 11.00 -9.36
CA GLY A 46 -1.70 10.74 -10.15
C GLY A 46 -1.74 9.29 -10.63
N ILE A 47 -2.87 8.61 -10.42
CA ILE A 47 -3.14 7.35 -11.10
C ILE A 47 -3.79 7.72 -12.42
N GLU A 48 -2.97 7.97 -13.44
CA GLU A 48 -3.46 8.02 -14.80
C GLU A 48 -4.03 6.62 -15.10
N LYS A 49 -5.34 6.55 -15.39
CA LYS A 49 -5.96 5.30 -15.82
C LYS A 49 -5.21 4.87 -17.08
N VAL A 50 -4.42 3.81 -16.98
CA VAL A 50 -3.83 3.16 -18.15
C VAL A 50 -5.02 2.74 -19.02
N LYS A 51 -5.11 3.35 -20.20
CA LYS A 51 -6.21 3.19 -21.16
C LYS A 51 -6.05 1.91 -21.96
#